data_AF-A0A2H0W3E3-F1
#
_entry.id   AF-A0A2H0W3E3-F1
#
_cell.length_a   1.000
_cell.length_b   1.000
_cell.length_c   1.000
_cell.angle_alpha   90.00
_cell.angle_beta   90.00
_cell.angle_gamma   90.00
#
_symmetry.space_group_name_H-M   'P 1'
#
loop_
_entity.id
_entity.type
_entity.pdbx_description
1 polymer ?
#
loop_
_entity_poly.entity_id
_entity_poly.type
_entity_poly.pdbx_seq_one_letter_code
_entity_poly.pdbx_strand_id
1 'polypeptide(L)'
;MNQEVLKSTILDRLDLKHRADLQIELIRQMLGDNPSPEDEFNWVKEYGKKVSDLIDYHEHDDIRDLSLRGDYSAAAELILDLLEVK
;
A
#
# COMPACT_ATOMS: atom_id res chain seq x y z
N MET A 1 -10.27 7.62 -31.17
CA MET A 1 -10.46 7.41 -29.72
C MET A 1 -9.25 6.64 -29.24
N ASN A 2 -8.33 7.32 -28.56
CA ASN A 2 -6.98 6.81 -28.27
C ASN A 2 -7.04 5.65 -27.26
N GLN A 3 -6.42 4.53 -27.61
CA GLN A 3 -6.25 3.38 -26.71
C GLN A 3 -5.47 3.72 -25.43
N GLU A 4 -4.79 4.87 -25.39
CA GLU A 4 -4.09 5.39 -24.21
C GLU A 4 -5.03 5.81 -23.06
N VAL A 5 -6.28 6.18 -23.36
CA VAL A 5 -7.25 6.58 -22.32
C VAL A 5 -7.88 5.35 -21.64
N LEU A 6 -7.82 4.16 -22.24
CA LEU A 6 -8.36 2.95 -21.61
C LEU A 6 -7.42 2.33 -20.56
N LYS A 7 -6.12 2.64 -20.62
CA LYS A 7 -5.15 2.20 -19.59
C LYS A 7 -5.33 2.94 -18.26
N SER A 8 -6.01 4.09 -18.24
CA SER A 8 -6.20 4.88 -17.02
C SER A 8 -7.29 4.37 -16.08
N THR A 9 -7.96 3.24 -16.38
CA THR A 9 -9.19 2.87 -15.63
C THR A 9 -9.32 1.38 -15.32
N ILE A 10 -8.36 0.54 -15.69
CA ILE A 10 -8.29 -0.82 -15.15
C ILE A 10 -7.37 -0.74 -13.93
N LEU A 11 -7.98 -0.52 -12.77
CA LEU A 11 -7.35 -0.76 -11.48
C LEU A 11 -7.00 -2.25 -11.41
N ASP A 12 -5.76 -2.61 -11.78
CA ASP A 12 -5.25 -3.97 -11.61
C ASP A 12 -4.87 -4.16 -10.15
N ARG A 13 -5.88 -4.34 -9.29
CA ARG A 13 -5.71 -4.41 -7.85
C ARG A 13 -4.87 -5.63 -7.46
N LEU A 14 -3.98 -5.46 -6.48
CA LEU A 14 -3.38 -6.60 -5.78
C LEU A 14 -4.52 -7.46 -5.22
N ASP A 15 -4.35 -8.79 -5.23
CA ASP A 15 -5.30 -9.65 -4.54
C ASP A 15 -5.31 -9.37 -3.03
N LEU A 16 -6.40 -9.78 -2.38
CA LEU A 16 -6.65 -9.48 -0.97
C LEU A 16 -5.54 -9.96 -0.03
N LYS A 17 -4.83 -11.04 -0.37
CA LYS A 17 -3.78 -11.59 0.48
C LYS A 17 -2.57 -10.65 0.49
N HIS A 18 -2.02 -10.32 -0.68
CA HIS A 18 -0.85 -9.44 -0.75
C HIS A 18 -1.17 -8.04 -0.21
N ARG A 19 -2.39 -7.55 -0.44
CA ARG A 19 -2.85 -6.28 0.13
C ARG A 19 -2.88 -6.30 1.66
N ALA A 20 -3.45 -7.34 2.25
CA ALA A 20 -3.53 -7.48 3.70
C ALA A 20 -2.13 -7.60 4.32
N ASP A 21 -1.27 -8.46 3.75
CA ASP A 21 0.09 -8.67 4.26
C ASP A 21 0.93 -7.38 4.20
N LEU A 22 0.84 -6.62 3.11
CA LEU A 22 1.49 -5.32 2.98
C LEU A 22 0.97 -4.29 3.99
N GLN A 23 -0.35 -4.22 4.18
CA GLN A 23 -0.94 -3.29 5.15
C GLN A 23 -0.56 -3.65 6.60
N ILE A 24 -0.46 -4.94 6.91
CA ILE A 24 0.04 -5.41 8.22
C ILE A 24 1.49 -4.98 8.41
N GLU A 25 2.34 -5.14 7.40
CA GLU A 25 3.74 -4.72 7.46
C GLU A 25 3.88 -3.20 7.66
N LEU A 26 3.07 -2.40 6.96
CA LEU A 26 3.03 -0.95 7.14
C LEU A 26 2.64 -0.54 8.56
N ILE A 27 1.58 -1.15 9.09
CA ILE A 27 1.14 -0.90 10.47
C ILE A 27 2.26 -1.27 11.44
N ARG A 28 2.93 -2.41 11.22
CA ARG A 28 4.05 -2.87 12.05
C ARG A 28 5.22 -1.88 12.05
N GLN A 29 5.61 -1.36 10.88
CA GLN A 29 6.72 -0.41 10.79
C GLN A 29 6.39 0.95 11.42
N MET A 30 5.14 1.41 11.32
CA MET A 30 4.73 2.71 11.87
C MET A 30 4.41 2.66 13.36
N LEU A 31 3.79 1.57 13.84
CA LEU A 31 3.22 1.49 15.18
C LEU A 31 3.86 0.40 16.07
N GLY A 32 4.74 -0.44 15.51
CA GLY A 32 5.39 -1.55 16.20
C GLY A 32 4.62 -2.88 16.09
N ASP A 33 5.13 -3.94 16.72
CA ASP A 33 4.63 -5.32 16.56
C ASP A 33 3.24 -5.58 17.15
N ASN A 34 2.78 -4.77 18.11
CA ASN A 34 1.51 -4.95 18.81
C ASN A 34 0.84 -3.59 19.08
N PRO A 35 0.34 -2.90 18.04
CA PRO A 35 -0.40 -1.66 18.23
C PRO A 35 -1.70 -1.91 18.98
N SER A 36 -2.21 -0.90 19.68
CA SER A 36 -3.55 -1.00 20.25
C SER A 36 -4.61 -0.92 19.15
N PRO A 37 -5.84 -1.44 19.37
CA PRO A 37 -6.93 -1.26 18.41
C PRO A 37 -7.26 0.21 18.12
N GLU A 38 -7.01 1.11 19.07
CA GLU A 38 -7.18 2.55 18.88
C GLU A 38 -6.11 3.13 17.94
N ASP A 39 -4.86 2.69 18.08
CA ASP A 39 -3.76 3.10 17.19
C ASP A 39 -4.00 2.60 15.76
N GLU A 40 -4.40 1.34 15.58
CA GLU A 40 -4.76 0.80 14.26
C GLU A 40 -5.92 1.57 13.63
N PHE A 41 -6.96 1.90 14.42
CA PHE A 41 -8.10 2.66 13.92
C PHE A 41 -7.71 4.08 13.50
N ASN A 42 -6.85 4.75 14.29
CA ASN A 42 -6.33 6.07 13.94
C ASN A 42 -5.45 6.02 12.68
N TRP A 43 -4.62 4.98 12.55
CA TRP A 43 -3.83 4.74 11.35
C TRP A 43 -4.70 4.57 10.11
N VAL A 44 -5.76 3.75 10.18
CA VAL A 44 -6.68 3.55 9.05
C VAL A 44 -7.34 4.87 8.64
N LYS A 45 -7.74 5.70 9.61
CA LYS A 45 -8.35 7.00 9.32
C LYS A 45 -7.40 7.98 8.64
N GLU A 46 -6.13 7.98 9.05
CA GLU A 46 -5.13 8.92 8.55
C GLU A 46 -4.50 8.48 7.22
N TYR A 47 -4.20 7.19 7.08
CA TYR A 47 -3.40 6.65 5.99
C TYR A 47 -4.16 5.68 5.09
N GLY A 48 -5.24 5.05 5.55
CA GLY A 48 -5.87 3.92 4.86
C GLY A 48 -6.23 4.19 3.40
N LYS A 49 -6.80 5.38 3.11
CA LYS A 49 -7.08 5.79 1.73
C LYS A 49 -5.81 6.05 0.91
N LYS A 50 -4.83 6.78 1.47
CA LYS A 50 -3.58 7.11 0.78
C LYS A 50 -2.81 5.84 0.41
N VAL A 51 -2.68 4.91 1.35
CA VAL A 51 -2.04 3.60 1.13
C VAL A 51 -2.78 2.80 0.07
N SER A 52 -4.12 2.75 0.14
CA SER A 52 -4.94 2.07 -0.86
C SER A 52 -4.73 2.64 -2.26
N ASP A 53 -4.64 3.97 -2.38
CA ASP A 53 -4.40 4.64 -3.65
C ASP A 53 -2.99 4.29 -4.17
N LEU A 54 -1.95 4.42 -3.33
CA LEU A 54 -0.57 4.09 -3.70
C LEU A 54 -0.39 2.65 -4.20
N ILE A 55 -1.09 1.69 -3.58
CA ILE A 55 -1.05 0.27 -3.97
C ILE A 55 -1.73 0.02 -5.32
N ASP A 56 -2.81 0.75 -5.61
CA ASP A 56 -3.67 0.44 -6.75
C ASP A 56 -3.31 1.26 -8.03
N TYR A 57 -2.45 2.27 -7.93
CA TYR A 57 -2.03 3.10 -9.08
C TYR A 57 -0.79 2.56 -9.81
N HIS A 58 -0.88 2.48 -11.15
CA HIS A 58 0.19 2.00 -12.07
C HIS A 58 1.49 2.84 -12.01
N GLU A 59 1.45 4.05 -11.46
CA GLU A 59 2.66 4.86 -11.26
C GLU A 59 3.61 4.26 -10.20
N HIS A 60 3.13 3.25 -9.46
CA HIS A 60 3.84 2.56 -8.40
C HIS A 60 3.94 1.05 -8.63
N ASP A 61 4.21 0.65 -9.88
CA ASP A 61 4.41 -0.77 -10.23
C ASP A 61 5.49 -1.45 -9.37
N ASP A 62 6.48 -0.71 -8.86
CA ASP A 62 7.50 -1.24 -7.94
C ASP A 62 6.91 -1.76 -6.62
N ILE A 63 5.95 -1.04 -6.02
CA ILE A 63 5.25 -1.47 -4.80
C ILE A 63 4.48 -2.77 -5.07
N ARG A 64 3.82 -2.83 -6.23
CA ARG A 64 3.07 -4.01 -6.66
C ARG A 64 3.99 -5.20 -6.87
N ASP A 65 5.07 -5.03 -7.61
CA ASP A 65 6.02 -6.08 -7.94
C ASP A 65 6.69 -6.68 -6.70
N LEU A 66 7.07 -5.83 -5.75
CA LEU A 66 7.61 -6.27 -4.45
C LEU A 66 6.55 -7.06 -3.67
N SER A 67 5.32 -6.55 -3.63
CA SER A 67 4.21 -7.23 -2.94
C SER A 67 3.91 -8.60 -3.53
N LEU A 68 3.84 -8.73 -4.85
CA LEU A 68 3.60 -10.01 -5.54
C LEU A 68 4.72 -11.03 -5.32
N ARG A 69 5.94 -10.58 -5.03
CA ARG A 69 7.09 -11.43 -4.66
C ARG A 69 7.13 -11.76 -3.16
N GLY A 70 6.24 -11.18 -2.37
CA GLY A 70 6.21 -11.32 -0.92
C GLY A 70 7.24 -10.45 -0.19
N ASP A 71 7.88 -9.50 -0.87
CA ASP A 71 8.82 -8.55 -0.26
C ASP A 71 8.08 -7.34 0.32
N TYR A 72 7.24 -7.61 1.32
CA TYR A 72 6.36 -6.61 1.92
C TYR A 72 7.13 -5.55 2.69
N SER A 73 8.31 -5.88 3.23
CA SER A 73 9.16 -4.93 3.95
C SER A 73 9.64 -3.82 3.02
N ALA A 74 10.19 -4.19 1.85
CA ALA A 74 10.65 -3.21 0.87
C ALA A 74 9.47 -2.44 0.24
N ALA A 75 8.34 -3.11 -0.02
CA ALA A 75 7.14 -2.43 -0.49
C ALA A 75 6.60 -1.41 0.52
N ALA A 76 6.64 -1.73 1.82
CA ALA A 76 6.24 -0.82 2.89
C ALA A 76 7.18 0.39 2.99
N GLU A 77 8.50 0.19 2.89
CA GLU A 77 9.48 1.29 2.89
C GLU A 77 9.18 2.31 1.77
N LEU A 78 8.90 1.85 0.54
CA LEU A 78 8.53 2.74 -0.57
C LEU A 78 7.26 3.55 -0.29
N ILE A 79 6.25 2.93 0.34
CA ILE A 79 5.02 3.62 0.71
C ILE A 79 5.30 4.67 1.80
N LEU A 80 6.12 4.37 2.80
CA LEU A 80 6.47 5.31 3.87
C LEU A 80 7.23 6.52 3.32
N ASP A 81 8.16 6.31 2.40
CA ASP A 81 8.88 7.37 1.69
C ASP A 81 7.90 8.28 0.92
N LEU A 82 6.93 7.70 0.21
CA LEU A 82 5.89 8.44 -0.53
C LEU A 82 4.90 9.17 0.38
N LEU A 83 4.68 8.66 1.59
CA LEU A 83 3.86 9.31 2.62
C LEU A 83 4.62 10.38 3.40
N GLU A 84 5.93 10.52 3.18
CA GLU A 84 6.84 11.41 3.92
C GLU A 84 6.87 11.15 5.44
N VAL A 85 6.63 9.89 5.84
CA VAL A 85 6.65 9.45 7.24
C VAL A 85 8.04 8.89 7.55
N LYS A 86 8.70 9.44 8.59
CA LYS A 86 10.03 9.01 9.05
C LYS A 86 9.97 8.24 10.35
#